data_AF-A0A2E0HRA7-F1
#
_entry.id   AF-A0A2E0HRA7-F1
#
_cell.length_a   1.000
_cell.length_b   1.000
_cell.length_c   1.000
_cell.angle_alpha   90.00
_cell.angle_beta   90.00
_cell.angle_gamma   90.00
#
_symmetry.space_group_name_H-M   'P 1'
#
loop_
_entity.id
_entity.type
_entity.pdbx_description
1 polymer ?
#
loop_
_entity_poly.entity_id
_entity_poly.type
_entity_poly.pdbx_seq_one_letter_code
_entity_poly.pdbx_strand_id
1 'polypeptide(L)'
;MNTKKLQKYILKLKDSFLEESDENKRMLDIYIRYIEGIATDDEIDEANYQLKQVLKSLGLGILVVLPFSPISIPYVLKKAKELEIDLIPDWYKALSKDEDRIE
;
A
#
# COMPACT_ATOMS: atom_id res chain seq x y z
N MET A 1 -19.53 1.09 7.42
CA MET A 1 -18.33 1.67 8.07
C MET A 1 -18.44 3.19 7.99
N ASN A 2 -18.20 3.92 9.08
CA ASN A 2 -18.28 5.38 9.09
C ASN A 2 -17.14 5.98 8.22
N THR A 3 -17.46 6.84 7.26
CA THR A 3 -16.48 7.46 6.34
C THR A 3 -15.33 8.16 7.07
N LYS A 4 -15.61 8.82 8.21
CA LYS A 4 -14.57 9.45 9.05
C LYS A 4 -13.61 8.43 9.65
N LYS A 5 -14.11 7.23 9.99
CA LYS A 5 -13.30 6.13 10.53
C LYS A 5 -12.38 5.56 9.45
N LEU A 6 -12.90 5.38 8.23
CA LEU A 6 -12.11 4.96 7.08
C LEU A 6 -11.01 5.99 6.75
N GLN A 7 -11.36 7.27 6.67
CA GLN A 7 -10.39 8.34 6.43
C GLN A 7 -9.25 8.33 7.46
N LYS A 8 -9.58 8.17 8.75
CA LYS A 8 -8.58 8.02 9.81
C LYS A 8 -7.66 6.83 9.61
N TYR A 9 -8.17 5.70 9.10
CA TYR A 9 -7.33 4.54 8.79
C TYR A 9 -6.42 4.78 7.59
N ILE A 10 -6.92 5.43 6.54
CA ILE A 10 -6.08 5.77 5.38
C ILE A 10 -4.99 6.77 5.77
N LEU A 11 -5.29 7.76 6.61
CA LEU A 11 -4.28 8.69 7.12
C LEU A 11 -3.19 7.98 7.92
N LYS A 12 -3.56 7.06 8.82
CA LYS A 12 -2.58 6.25 9.56
C LYS A 12 -1.71 5.40 8.65
N LEU A 13 -2.29 4.84 7.59
CA LEU A 13 -1.53 4.05 6.62
C LEU A 13 -0.55 4.93 5.84
N LYS A 14 -0.99 6.12 5.41
CA LYS A 14 -0.13 7.13 4.79
C LYS A 14 1.08 7.45 5.69
N ASP A 15 0.83 7.74 6.97
CA ASP A 15 1.89 8.06 7.91
C ASP A 15 2.89 6.90 8.04
N SER A 16 2.43 5.64 8.00
CA SER A 16 3.30 4.48 8.03
C SER A 16 4.15 4.30 6.77
N PHE A 17 3.67 4.73 5.61
CA PHE A 17 4.43 4.66 4.36
C PHE A 17 5.47 5.78 4.22
N LEU A 18 5.42 6.81 5.07
CA LEU A 18 6.50 7.80 5.14
C LEU A 18 7.80 7.19 5.68
N GLU A 19 7.71 6.10 6.43
CA GLU A 19 8.86 5.31 6.83
C GLU A 19 9.40 4.57 5.60
N GLU A 20 10.56 5.03 5.13
CA GLU A 20 11.31 4.39 4.05
C GLU A 20 11.97 3.13 4.59
N SER A 21 11.49 1.97 4.13
CA SER A 21 12.12 0.68 4.38
C SER A 21 12.19 -0.12 3.09
N ASP A 22 13.13 -1.05 3.01
CA ASP A 22 13.29 -1.95 1.87
C ASP A 22 12.01 -2.79 1.63
N GLU A 23 11.35 -3.24 2.71
CA GLU A 23 10.10 -3.99 2.62
C GLU A 23 8.95 -3.12 2.10
N ASN A 24 8.84 -1.87 2.56
CA ASN A 24 7.81 -0.95 2.08
C ASN A 24 8.04 -0.58 0.61
N LYS A 25 9.30 -0.37 0.21
CA LYS A 25 9.67 -0.13 -1.18
C LYS A 25 9.31 -1.32 -2.06
N ARG A 26 9.73 -2.53 -1.67
CA ARG A 26 9.47 -3.77 -2.42
C ARG A 26 7.97 -4.06 -2.53
N MET A 27 7.23 -3.86 -1.44
CA MET A 27 5.78 -3.96 -1.43
C MET A 27 5.14 -3.00 -2.45
N LEU A 28 5.49 -1.70 -2.41
CA LEU A 28 4.93 -0.70 -3.32
C LEU A 28 5.27 -1.00 -4.80
N ASP A 29 6.52 -1.40 -5.08
CA ASP A 29 6.98 -1.85 -6.40
C ASP A 29 6.13 -2.98 -6.97
N ILE A 30 5.95 -4.06 -6.20
CA ILE A 30 5.13 -5.19 -6.62
C ILE A 30 3.69 -4.76 -6.93
N TYR A 31 3.11 -3.86 -6.12
CA TYR A 31 1.74 -3.42 -6.36
C TYR A 31 1.60 -2.52 -7.59
N ILE A 32 2.62 -1.73 -7.95
CA ILE A 32 2.65 -1.02 -9.23
C ILE A 32 2.72 -2.02 -10.37
N ARG A 33 3.66 -2.96 -10.32
CA ARG A 33 3.80 -4.05 -11.29
C ARG A 33 2.53 -4.89 -11.43
N TYR A 34 1.78 -5.09 -10.35
CA TYR A 34 0.49 -5.76 -10.38
C TYR A 34 -0.57 -4.95 -11.15
N ILE A 35 -0.62 -3.63 -10.96
CA ILE A 35 -1.52 -2.75 -11.71
C ILE A 35 -1.17 -2.76 -13.21
N GLU A 36 0.11 -2.90 -13.54
CA GLU A 36 0.62 -3.03 -14.91
C GLU A 36 0.43 -4.44 -15.50
N GLY A 37 0.01 -5.43 -14.70
CA GLY A 37 -0.24 -6.79 -15.14
C GLY A 37 1.02 -7.66 -15.31
N ILE A 38 2.15 -7.27 -14.69
CA ILE A 38 3.45 -7.93 -14.80
C ILE A 38 3.98 -8.50 -13.47
N ALA A 39 3.17 -8.49 -12.42
CA ALA A 39 3.49 -9.16 -11.16
C ALA A 39 3.00 -10.62 -11.18
N THR A 40 3.78 -11.50 -10.57
CA THR A 40 3.39 -12.90 -10.34
C THR A 40 2.53 -13.05 -9.08
N ASP A 41 1.80 -14.17 -8.97
CA ASP A 41 0.99 -14.46 -7.78
C ASP A 41 1.84 -14.51 -6.49
N ASP A 42 3.04 -15.09 -6.56
CA ASP A 42 3.97 -15.16 -5.43
C ASP A 42 4.45 -13.76 -4.99
N GLU A 43 4.74 -12.87 -5.93
CA GLU A 43 5.09 -11.48 -5.63
C GLU A 43 3.91 -10.77 -4.95
N ILE A 44 2.69 -10.93 -5.47
CA ILE A 44 1.49 -10.33 -4.88
C ILE A 44 1.30 -10.83 -3.43
N ASP A 45 1.55 -12.11 -3.17
CA ASP A 45 1.47 -12.67 -1.82
C ASP A 45 2.53 -12.11 -0.87
N GLU A 46 3.75 -11.87 -1.35
CA GLU A 46 4.81 -11.17 -0.61
C GLU A 46 4.37 -9.74 -0.24
N ALA A 47 3.86 -8.97 -1.20
CA ALA A 47 3.40 -7.60 -0.97
C ALA A 47 2.17 -7.54 -0.05
N ASN A 48 1.26 -8.51 -0.17
CA ASN A 48 0.13 -8.67 0.73
C ASN A 48 0.60 -9.00 2.15
N TYR A 49 1.64 -9.82 2.31
CA TYR A 49 2.22 -10.13 3.60
C TYR A 49 2.77 -8.87 4.28
N GLN A 50 3.57 -8.07 3.58
CA GLN A 50 4.12 -6.83 4.13
C GLN A 50 3.02 -5.83 4.51
N LEU A 51 2.00 -5.64 3.66
CA LEU A 51 0.86 -4.79 3.96
C LEU A 51 0.14 -5.23 5.26
N LYS A 52 0.00 -6.54 5.48
CA LYS A 52 -0.57 -7.08 6.71
C LYS A 52 0.28 -6.73 7.94
N GLN A 53 1.61 -6.71 7.82
CA GLN A 53 2.51 -6.31 8.92
C GLN A 53 2.34 -4.82 9.24
N VAL A 54 2.29 -3.96 8.23
CA VAL A 54 1.99 -2.53 8.38
C VAL A 54 0.65 -2.31 9.09
N LEU A 55 -0.40 -3.03 8.68
CA LEU A 55 -1.69 -2.92 9.36
C LEU A 55 -1.64 -3.39 10.81
N LYS A 56 -0.89 -4.46 11.11
CA LYS A 56 -0.70 -4.94 12.49
C LYS A 56 0.02 -3.90 13.34
N SER A 57 1.10 -3.28 12.85
CA SER A 57 1.87 -2.28 13.58
C SER A 57 1.04 -1.05 13.92
N LEU A 58 0.08 -0.67 13.05
CA LEU A 58 -0.86 0.43 13.25
C LEU A 58 -2.02 0.11 14.22
N GLY A 59 -2.08 -1.10 14.78
CA GLY A 59 -3.19 -1.60 15.60
C GLY A 59 -4.44 -1.94 14.78
N LEU A 60 -4.30 -2.14 13.47
CA LEU A 60 -5.35 -2.48 12.52
C LEU A 60 -5.37 -3.98 12.18
N GLY A 61 -4.73 -4.83 12.99
CA GLY A 61 -4.62 -6.27 12.77
C GLY A 61 -5.97 -7.00 12.67
N ILE A 62 -7.05 -6.44 13.24
CA ILE A 62 -8.41 -6.98 13.07
C ILE A 62 -8.86 -6.96 11.60
N LEU A 63 -8.38 -6.01 10.79
CA LEU A 63 -8.72 -5.94 9.37
C LEU A 63 -8.14 -7.15 8.61
N VAL A 64 -6.93 -7.60 8.99
CA VAL A 64 -6.21 -8.72 8.35
C VAL A 64 -6.93 -10.07 8.50
N VAL A 65 -7.74 -10.24 9.54
CA VAL A 65 -8.46 -11.48 9.84
C VAL A 65 -9.91 -11.50 9.35
N LEU A 66 -10.41 -10.41 8.74
CA LEU A 66 -11.78 -10.36 8.25
C LEU A 66 -11.96 -11.20 6.97
N PRO A 67 -12.91 -12.15 6.94
CA PRO A 67 -13.30 -12.80 5.68
C PRO A 67 -13.92 -11.73 4.75
N PHE A 68 -13.64 -11.83 3.45
CA PHE A 68 -14.11 -10.92 2.39
C PHE A 68 -13.44 -9.53 2.28
N SER A 69 -12.32 -9.27 2.96
CA SER A 69 -11.55 -8.06 2.72
C SER A 69 -10.41 -8.33 1.73
N PRO A 70 -10.52 -7.91 0.45
CA PRO A 70 -9.35 -7.85 -0.42
C PRO A 70 -8.44 -6.73 0.10
N ILE A 71 -7.56 -7.06 1.04
CA ILE A 71 -6.57 -6.14 1.57
C ILE A 71 -5.35 -6.24 0.66
N SER A 72 -5.44 -5.50 -0.43
CA SER A 72 -4.33 -5.25 -1.34
C SER A 72 -4.19 -3.73 -1.49
N ILE A 73 -2.96 -3.25 -1.71
CA ILE A 73 -2.72 -1.82 -1.93
C ILE A 73 -3.55 -1.25 -3.08
N PRO A 74 -3.80 -1.93 -4.22
CA PRO A 74 -4.65 -1.39 -5.28
C PRO A 74 -6.05 -0.97 -4.80
N TYR A 75 -6.68 -1.77 -3.93
CA TYR A 75 -7.96 -1.43 -3.35
C TYR A 75 -7.85 -0.23 -2.40
N VAL A 76 -6.82 -0.20 -1.56
CA VAL A 76 -6.60 0.89 -0.61
C VAL A 76 -6.23 2.20 -1.31
N LEU A 77 -5.45 2.16 -2.38
CA LEU A 77 -5.13 3.30 -3.24
C LEU A 77 -6.37 3.88 -3.90
N LYS A 78 -7.25 3.02 -4.43
CA LYS A 78 -8.54 3.46 -4.98
C LYS A 78 -9.35 4.21 -3.93
N LYS A 79 -9.41 3.70 -2.69
CA LYS A 79 -10.12 4.37 -1.58
C LYS A 79 -9.44 5.64 -1.09
N ALA A 80 -8.12 5.69 -1.09
CA ALA A 80 -7.37 6.91 -0.76
C ALA A 80 -7.65 8.02 -1.79
N LYS A 81 -7.65 7.68 -3.08
CA LYS A 81 -8.00 8.60 -4.17
C LYS A 81 -9.44 9.11 -4.08
N GLU A 82 -10.41 8.25 -3.75
CA GLU A 82 -11.80 8.67 -3.49
C GLU A 82 -11.92 9.68 -2.32
N LEU A 83 -10.96 9.68 -1.39
CA LEU A 83 -10.89 10.59 -0.24
C LEU A 83 -9.88 11.74 -0.43
N GLU A 84 -9.33 11.91 -1.64
CA GLU A 84 -8.31 12.92 -1.95
C GLU A 84 -7.04 12.82 -1.07
N ILE A 85 -6.71 11.60 -0.62
CA ILE A 85 -5.50 11.32 0.14
C ILE A 85 -4.47 10.70 -0.79
N ASP A 86 -3.33 11.39 -0.95
CA ASP A 86 -2.16 10.80 -1.60
C ASP A 86 -1.45 9.84 -0.64
N LEU A 87 -1.54 8.55 -0.96
CA LEU A 87 -1.04 7.45 -0.14
C LEU A 87 0.38 7.05 -0.56
N ILE A 88 0.78 7.29 -1.81
CA ILE A 88 2.12 6.94 -2.29
C ILE A 88 3.09 8.02 -1.81
N PRO A 89 4.14 7.68 -1.05
CA PRO A 89 5.05 8.66 -0.49
C PRO A 89 5.98 9.26 -1.55
N ASP A 90 6.43 10.49 -1.34
CA ASP A 90 7.24 11.21 -2.35
C ASP A 90 8.62 10.58 -2.57
N TRP A 91 9.22 9.96 -1.55
CA TRP A 91 10.47 9.20 -1.68
C TRP A 91 10.33 8.08 -2.72
N TYR A 92 9.20 7.39 -2.71
CA TYR A 92 8.93 6.32 -3.67
C TYR A 92 8.75 6.86 -5.09
N LYS A 93 8.01 7.96 -5.25
CA LYS A 93 7.84 8.63 -6.56
C LYS A 93 9.16 9.19 -7.12
N ALA A 94 10.09 9.59 -6.26
CA ALA A 94 11.41 10.04 -6.68
C ALA A 94 12.24 8.87 -7.21
N LEU A 95 12.22 7.74 -6.50
CA LEU A 95 12.89 6.51 -6.94
C LEU A 95 12.37 6.00 -8.29
N SER A 96 11.05 5.92 -8.47
CA SER A 96 10.47 5.44 -9.73
C SER A 96 10.86 6.33 -10.92
N LYS A 97 10.88 7.65 -10.72
CA LYS A 97 11.32 8.61 -11.75
C LYS A 97 12.78 8.46 -12.13
N ASP A 98 13.64 8.10 -11.17
CA ASP A 98 15.06 7.88 -11.46
C ASP A 98 15.27 6.55 -12.18
N GLU A 99 14.48 5.53 -11.90
CA GLU A 99 14.49 4.25 -12.63
C GLU A 99 14.08 4.43 -14.10
N ASP A 100 13.01 5.19 -14.37
CA ASP A 100 12.56 5.57 -15.72
C ASP A 100 13.61 6.39 -16.51
N ARG A 101 14.58 7.02 -15.84
CA ARG A 101 15.64 7.83 -16.47
C ARG A 101 16.89 7.04 -16.83
N ILE A 102 17.02 5.81 -16.35
CA ILE A 102 18.20 4.95 -16.52
C ILE A 102 18.01 3.96 -17.68
N GLU A 103 16.81 3.89 -18.26
CA GLU A 103 16.47 3.14 -19.48
C GLU A 103 16.59 3.99 -20.77
#